data_AF-A0A1G9MMD7-F1
#
_entry.id   AF-A0A1G9MMD7-F1
#
_cell.length_a   1.000
_cell.length_b   1.000
_cell.length_c   1.000
_cell.angle_alpha   90.00
_cell.angle_beta   90.00
_cell.angle_gamma   90.00
#
_symmetry.space_group_name_H-M   'P 1'
#
loop_
_entity.id
_entity.type
_entity.pdbx_description
1 polymer ?
#
loop_
_entity_poly.entity_id
_entity_poly.type
_entity_poly.pdbx_seq_one_letter_code
_entity_poly.pdbx_strand_id
1 'polypeptide(L)'
;MAAKFTVASTQPETGSSVLDELIGAVPAQSPAPAGNKFVSQLDANSPLDEVESRITAATNEYVVEVGTLLGLVRDNEMWRKSETPYTSWEEYLRIRWDWTPQYANLLIRLVPIVQAVSPHSDRPVNAGQGKALWPIWTQDGGHDKAVEVFKQTPGKKSAAAITRTAVALGYIDEETKPQKEARAAAPPAVLSRFREFADLVSEGDGKHLIEAAKADPDWGKGALLPTLRQAVWMLESEFGDPSDD
;
A
#
# COMPACT_ATOMS: atom_id res chain seq x y z
N MET A 1 50.73 -65.99 51.16
CA MET A 1 49.26 -65.79 51.27
C MET A 1 48.90 -64.58 50.40
N ALA A 2 47.95 -64.57 49.48
CA ALA A 2 47.25 -65.59 48.70
C ALA A 2 46.82 -64.86 47.42
N ALA A 3 47.00 -65.50 46.26
CA ALA A 3 46.63 -64.97 44.95
C ALA A 3 45.12 -65.04 44.70
N LYS A 4 44.55 -64.07 43.96
CA LYS A 4 43.23 -64.14 43.31
C LYS A 4 43.28 -63.32 42.01
N PHE A 5 43.50 -63.96 40.86
CA PHE A 5 42.53 -64.59 39.94
C PHE A 5 41.93 -63.61 38.92
N THR A 6 42.53 -63.65 37.72
CA THR A 6 42.03 -63.15 36.44
C THR A 6 40.98 -64.10 35.88
N VAL A 7 39.86 -63.58 35.38
CA VAL A 7 39.03 -64.25 34.36
C VAL A 7 38.65 -63.23 33.31
N ALA A 8 39.10 -63.48 32.08
CA ALA A 8 38.65 -62.82 30.86
C ALA A 8 37.28 -63.40 30.44
N SER A 9 36.38 -62.57 29.91
CA SER A 9 35.20 -63.06 29.20
C SER A 9 34.89 -62.15 28.00
N THR A 10 35.36 -62.63 26.85
CA THR A 10 34.74 -62.65 25.51
C THR A 10 33.54 -61.74 25.21
N GLN A 11 33.76 -60.84 24.24
CA GLN A 11 32.74 -60.35 23.29
C GLN A 11 31.99 -61.51 22.62
N PRO A 12 30.78 -61.22 22.14
CA PRO A 12 30.48 -61.51 20.74
C PRO A 12 30.08 -60.24 19.98
N GLU A 13 30.73 -60.08 18.83
CA GLU A 13 30.27 -59.30 17.69
C GLU A 13 28.88 -59.75 17.24
N THR A 14 28.01 -58.81 16.86
CA THR A 14 27.12 -58.82 15.67
C THR A 14 25.88 -57.97 15.95
N GLY A 15 25.59 -57.02 15.06
CA GLY A 15 24.30 -56.35 15.05
C GLY A 15 24.35 -54.91 14.57
N SER A 16 24.70 -54.71 13.29
CA SER A 16 24.23 -53.56 12.54
C SER A 16 22.70 -53.45 12.70
N SER A 17 22.22 -52.37 13.30
CA SER A 17 20.81 -51.97 13.32
C SER A 17 20.82 -50.45 13.10
N VAL A 18 20.77 -49.98 11.86
CA VAL A 18 19.55 -49.81 11.03
C VAL A 18 18.43 -49.04 11.76
N LEU A 19 18.78 -48.13 12.68
CA LEU A 19 17.84 -47.17 13.28
C LEU A 19 18.32 -45.72 13.19
N ASP A 20 19.17 -45.41 12.21
CA ASP A 20 19.45 -44.02 11.78
C ASP A 20 18.79 -43.69 10.43
N GLU A 21 17.82 -44.52 10.01
CA GLU A 21 17.12 -44.44 8.72
C GLU A 21 15.59 -44.41 8.92
N LEU A 22 15.12 -43.80 10.02
CA LEU A 22 13.68 -43.61 10.29
C LEU A 22 13.30 -42.19 10.75
N ILE A 23 14.17 -41.21 10.51
CA ILE A 23 13.75 -39.81 10.47
C ILE A 23 13.74 -39.44 8.98
N GLY A 24 12.59 -39.71 8.37
CA GLY A 24 12.34 -39.38 6.97
C GLY A 24 12.80 -37.95 6.69
N ALA A 25 13.52 -37.80 5.59
CA ALA A 25 13.85 -36.52 5.00
C ALA A 25 12.59 -35.64 5.04
N VAL A 26 12.60 -34.65 5.94
CA VAL A 26 11.61 -33.57 5.92
C VAL A 26 11.77 -32.95 4.54
N PRO A 27 10.78 -33.04 3.64
CA PRO A 27 10.89 -32.31 2.39
C PRO A 27 11.10 -30.86 2.80
N ALA A 28 12.14 -30.22 2.27
CA ALA A 28 12.30 -28.79 2.37
C ALA A 28 10.97 -28.19 1.93
N GLN A 29 10.17 -27.74 2.90
CA GLN A 29 9.00 -26.95 2.61
C GLN A 29 9.57 -25.70 1.96
N SER A 30 9.50 -25.66 0.63
CA SER A 30 9.51 -24.41 -0.11
C SER A 30 8.63 -23.46 0.69
N PRO A 31 9.14 -22.28 1.11
CA PRO A 31 8.28 -21.33 1.79
C PRO A 31 7.12 -21.07 0.85
N ALA A 32 5.95 -21.57 1.23
CA ALA A 32 4.73 -21.25 0.54
C ALA A 32 4.67 -19.72 0.46
N PRO A 33 4.29 -19.14 -0.70
CA PRO A 33 4.07 -17.70 -0.76
C PRO A 33 3.17 -17.36 0.42
N ALA A 34 3.52 -16.32 1.18
CA ALA A 34 2.73 -15.85 2.31
C ALA A 34 1.36 -15.37 1.79
N GLY A 35 0.49 -16.33 1.47
CA GLY A 35 -0.91 -16.09 1.26
C GLY A 35 -1.42 -15.58 2.60
N ASN A 36 -2.00 -14.38 2.60
CA ASN A 36 -2.58 -13.73 3.77
C ASN A 36 -3.58 -14.66 4.45
N LYS A 37 -3.11 -15.52 5.37
CA LYS A 37 -3.91 -16.46 6.15
C LYS A 37 -4.96 -15.74 7.01
N PHE A 38 -4.83 -14.44 7.19
CA PHE A 38 -5.68 -13.62 8.04
C PHE A 38 -7.01 -13.24 7.39
N VAL A 39 -7.09 -13.12 6.07
CA VAL A 39 -8.37 -12.77 5.41
C VAL A 39 -9.33 -13.96 5.37
N SER A 40 -8.81 -15.19 5.35
CA SER A 40 -9.60 -16.42 5.19
C SER A 40 -10.49 -16.81 6.39
N GLN A 41 -10.53 -16.01 7.45
CA GLN A 41 -11.31 -16.31 8.66
C GLN A 41 -12.54 -15.43 8.87
N LEU A 42 -12.64 -14.31 8.15
CA LEU A 42 -13.80 -13.41 8.24
C LEU A 42 -14.73 -13.61 7.05
N ASP A 43 -16.03 -13.57 7.32
CA ASP A 43 -17.09 -13.75 6.36
C ASP A 43 -18.21 -12.72 6.54
N ALA A 44 -19.27 -12.84 5.74
CA ALA A 44 -20.42 -11.93 5.77
C ALA A 44 -21.18 -11.89 7.11
N ASN A 45 -21.00 -12.91 7.96
CA ASN A 45 -21.66 -13.03 9.26
C ASN A 45 -20.76 -12.58 10.42
N SER A 46 -19.49 -12.29 10.12
CA SER A 46 -18.54 -11.80 11.12
C SER A 46 -18.99 -10.43 11.63
N PRO A 47 -18.81 -10.14 12.93
CA PRO A 47 -19.27 -8.90 13.51
C PRO A 47 -18.39 -7.74 13.00
N LEU A 48 -19.00 -6.57 12.77
CA LEU A 48 -18.33 -5.44 12.11
C LEU A 48 -17.11 -4.96 12.90
N ASP A 49 -17.19 -4.94 14.22
CA ASP A 49 -16.11 -4.52 15.12
C ASP A 49 -14.84 -5.38 14.94
N GLU A 50 -14.97 -6.68 14.72
CA GLU A 50 -13.84 -7.56 14.42
C GLU A 50 -13.21 -7.22 13.05
N VAL A 51 -14.05 -6.99 12.04
CA VAL A 51 -13.59 -6.60 10.70
C VAL A 51 -12.86 -5.25 10.73
N GLU A 52 -13.42 -4.26 11.44
CA GLU A 52 -12.81 -2.93 11.63
C GLU A 52 -11.49 -3.00 12.42
N SER A 53 -11.43 -3.84 13.46
CA SER A 53 -10.19 -4.06 14.21
C SER A 53 -9.06 -4.55 13.31
N ARG A 54 -9.37 -5.48 12.38
CA ARG A 54 -8.38 -5.96 11.40
C ARG A 54 -8.03 -4.92 10.34
N ILE A 55 -9.00 -4.12 9.86
CA ILE A 55 -8.70 -3.00 8.96
C ILE A 55 -7.70 -2.05 9.64
N THR A 56 -7.92 -1.72 10.92
CA THR A 56 -7.03 -0.84 11.70
C THR A 56 -5.62 -1.43 11.79
N ALA A 57 -5.49 -2.73 12.08
CA ALA A 57 -4.21 -3.41 12.14
C ALA A 57 -3.46 -3.43 10.79
N ALA A 58 -4.21 -3.56 9.68
CA ALA A 58 -3.63 -3.72 8.34
C ALA A 58 -3.40 -2.40 7.57
N THR A 59 -4.00 -1.28 8.02
CA THR A 59 -4.07 0.02 7.30
C THR A 59 -2.72 0.54 6.82
N ASN A 60 -1.61 0.22 7.50
CA ASN A 60 -0.29 0.73 7.16
C ASN A 60 0.59 -0.22 6.33
N GLU A 61 0.23 -1.52 6.24
CA GLU A 61 1.18 -2.54 5.82
C GLU A 61 0.65 -3.44 4.69
N TYR A 62 -0.67 -3.71 4.64
CA TYR A 62 -1.23 -4.75 3.77
C TYR A 62 -2.44 -4.28 2.97
N VAL A 63 -2.19 -3.76 1.76
CA VAL A 63 -3.24 -3.29 0.83
C VAL A 63 -4.24 -4.39 0.47
N VAL A 64 -3.77 -5.62 0.28
CA VAL A 64 -4.66 -6.78 -0.01
C VAL A 64 -5.64 -6.98 1.12
N GLU A 65 -5.17 -6.95 2.37
CA GLU A 65 -6.00 -7.22 3.53
C GLU A 65 -7.01 -6.10 3.73
N VAL A 66 -6.55 -4.84 3.74
CA VAL A 66 -7.44 -3.67 3.87
C VAL A 66 -8.47 -3.65 2.75
N GLY A 67 -8.05 -3.80 1.49
CA GLY A 67 -8.95 -3.79 0.34
C GLY A 67 -9.96 -4.93 0.38
N THR A 68 -9.57 -6.13 0.82
CA THR A 68 -10.50 -7.27 0.91
C THR A 68 -11.51 -7.08 2.03
N LEU A 69 -11.06 -6.62 3.21
CA LEU A 69 -11.95 -6.34 4.34
C LEU A 69 -12.90 -5.20 4.03
N LEU A 70 -12.45 -4.13 3.37
CA LEU A 70 -13.33 -3.05 2.90
C LEU A 70 -14.36 -3.56 1.88
N GLY A 71 -13.95 -4.45 0.98
CA GLY A 71 -14.88 -5.13 0.05
C GLY A 71 -15.93 -5.92 0.82
N LEU A 72 -15.53 -6.70 1.82
CA LEU A 72 -16.43 -7.46 2.68
C LEU A 72 -17.44 -6.56 3.40
N VAL A 73 -17.00 -5.46 4.01
CA VAL A 73 -17.87 -4.48 4.68
C VAL A 73 -18.84 -3.85 3.71
N ARG A 74 -18.36 -3.41 2.54
CA ARG A 74 -19.16 -2.71 1.53
C ARG A 74 -20.21 -3.63 0.92
N ASP A 75 -19.80 -4.79 0.44
CA ASP A 75 -20.63 -5.68 -0.36
C ASP A 75 -21.71 -6.39 0.48
N ASN A 76 -21.50 -6.52 1.81
CA ASN A 76 -22.49 -7.07 2.75
C ASN A 76 -23.27 -5.99 3.52
N GLU A 77 -23.05 -4.72 3.17
CA GLU A 77 -23.63 -3.54 3.83
C GLU A 77 -23.50 -3.60 5.37
N MET A 78 -22.36 -4.08 5.88
CA MET A 78 -22.17 -4.30 7.33
C MET A 78 -22.33 -2.98 8.12
N TRP A 79 -21.98 -1.85 7.51
CA TRP A 79 -22.17 -0.50 8.03
C TRP A 79 -23.64 -0.08 8.21
N ARG A 80 -24.61 -0.75 7.56
CA ARG A 80 -26.04 -0.53 7.83
C ARG A 80 -26.53 -1.31 9.04
N LYS A 81 -25.84 -2.41 9.39
CA LYS A 81 -26.23 -3.38 10.40
C LYS A 81 -25.53 -3.16 11.75
N SER A 82 -24.66 -2.15 11.82
CA SER A 82 -23.97 -1.75 13.05
C SER A 82 -24.94 -1.21 14.10
N GLU A 83 -24.50 -1.23 15.36
CA GLU A 83 -25.26 -0.65 16.49
C GLU A 83 -25.60 0.83 16.26
N THR A 84 -24.68 1.57 15.63
CA THR A 84 -24.91 2.91 15.10
C THR A 84 -24.95 2.80 13.58
N PRO A 85 -26.13 2.67 12.95
CA PRO A 85 -26.23 2.49 11.51
C PRO A 85 -25.85 3.78 10.77
N TYR A 86 -25.01 3.65 9.76
CA TYR A 86 -24.64 4.75 8.88
C TYR A 86 -25.65 4.87 7.73
N THR A 87 -25.88 6.08 7.23
CA THR A 87 -26.88 6.33 6.18
C THR A 87 -26.37 5.88 4.80
N SER A 88 -25.06 6.04 4.57
CA SER A 88 -24.39 5.65 3.33
C SER A 88 -22.97 5.10 3.58
N TRP A 89 -22.42 4.44 2.57
CA TRP A 89 -21.04 3.95 2.57
C TRP A 89 -20.02 5.08 2.74
N GLU A 90 -20.26 6.22 2.09
CA GLU A 90 -19.41 7.41 2.16
C GLU A 90 -19.41 8.02 3.56
N GLU A 91 -20.58 8.06 4.21
CA GLU A 91 -20.70 8.52 5.59
C GLU A 91 -19.92 7.61 6.54
N TYR A 92 -20.06 6.28 6.39
CA TYR A 92 -19.26 5.31 7.14
C TYR A 92 -17.76 5.54 6.97
N LEU A 93 -17.28 5.66 5.73
CA LEU A 93 -15.86 5.90 5.45
C LEU A 93 -15.34 7.20 6.07
N ARG A 94 -16.11 8.28 5.94
CA ARG A 94 -15.73 9.59 6.48
C ARG A 94 -15.70 9.58 8.00
N ILE A 95 -16.75 9.06 8.65
CA ILE A 95 -16.88 9.13 10.12
C ILE A 95 -15.95 8.12 10.79
N ARG A 96 -15.87 6.89 10.28
CA ARG A 96 -15.12 5.82 10.94
C ARG A 96 -13.63 5.86 10.65
N TRP A 97 -13.24 6.25 9.43
CA TRP A 97 -11.88 6.11 8.94
C TRP A 97 -11.21 7.42 8.54
N ASP A 98 -11.98 8.51 8.45
CA ASP A 98 -11.53 9.78 7.84
C ASP A 98 -11.00 9.58 6.41
N TRP A 99 -11.65 8.68 5.65
CA TRP A 99 -11.25 8.33 4.29
C TRP A 99 -12.20 8.88 3.25
N THR A 100 -11.65 9.18 2.06
CA THR A 100 -12.47 9.48 0.89
C THR A 100 -13.00 8.20 0.25
N PRO A 101 -14.21 8.24 -0.35
CA PRO A 101 -14.76 7.09 -1.10
C PRO A 101 -13.83 6.64 -2.23
N GLN A 102 -13.15 7.56 -2.88
CA GLN A 102 -12.19 7.30 -3.95
C GLN A 102 -11.02 6.46 -3.44
N TYR A 103 -10.46 6.82 -2.28
CA TYR A 103 -9.35 6.07 -1.68
C TYR A 103 -9.74 4.65 -1.29
N ALA A 104 -10.88 4.47 -0.62
CA ALA A 104 -11.36 3.15 -0.22
C ALA A 104 -11.66 2.25 -1.43
N ASN A 105 -12.38 2.79 -2.43
CA ASN A 105 -12.70 2.04 -3.66
C ASN A 105 -11.46 1.67 -4.46
N LEU A 106 -10.46 2.55 -4.50
CA LEU A 106 -9.16 2.26 -5.06
C LEU A 106 -8.51 1.05 -4.37
N LEU A 107 -8.45 1.01 -3.03
CA LEU A 107 -7.86 -0.13 -2.30
C LEU A 107 -8.56 -1.45 -2.65
N ILE A 108 -9.90 -1.44 -2.68
CA ILE A 108 -10.70 -2.61 -3.10
C ILE A 108 -10.33 -3.03 -4.53
N ARG A 109 -10.25 -2.08 -5.47
CA ARG A 109 -9.92 -2.34 -6.88
C ARG A 109 -8.52 -2.90 -7.08
N LEU A 110 -7.55 -2.53 -6.24
CA LEU A 110 -6.17 -2.99 -6.35
C LEU A 110 -5.97 -4.43 -5.84
N VAL A 111 -6.87 -4.98 -5.02
CA VAL A 111 -6.78 -6.34 -4.46
C VAL A 111 -6.41 -7.40 -5.51
N PRO A 112 -7.15 -7.58 -6.61
CA PRO A 112 -6.87 -8.64 -7.58
C PRO A 112 -5.50 -8.47 -8.26
N ILE A 113 -5.08 -7.23 -8.55
CA ILE A 113 -3.75 -6.93 -9.11
C ILE A 113 -2.68 -7.39 -8.14
N VAL A 114 -2.81 -6.96 -6.87
CA VAL A 114 -1.81 -7.23 -5.85
C VAL A 114 -1.73 -8.73 -5.57
N GLN A 115 -2.86 -9.43 -5.52
CA GLN A 115 -2.89 -10.90 -5.37
C GLN A 115 -2.17 -11.61 -6.52
N ALA A 116 -2.35 -11.16 -7.77
CA ALA A 116 -1.69 -11.76 -8.93
C ALA A 116 -0.17 -11.61 -8.91
N VAL A 117 0.34 -10.46 -8.44
CA VAL A 117 1.79 -10.18 -8.45
C VAL A 117 2.52 -10.54 -7.16
N SER A 118 1.80 -10.69 -6.04
CA SER A 118 2.40 -11.01 -4.73
C SER A 118 3.25 -12.29 -4.73
N PRO A 119 2.88 -13.39 -5.42
CA PRO A 119 3.73 -14.59 -5.54
C PRO A 119 5.09 -14.34 -6.22
N HIS A 120 5.27 -13.19 -6.85
CA HIS A 120 6.48 -12.80 -7.58
C HIS A 120 7.25 -11.67 -6.90
N SER A 121 6.88 -11.32 -5.65
CA SER A 121 7.48 -10.27 -4.86
C SER A 121 8.10 -10.83 -3.58
N ASP A 122 9.31 -10.40 -3.24
CA ASP A 122 9.95 -10.74 -1.96
C ASP A 122 9.35 -9.97 -0.76
N ARG A 123 8.52 -8.96 -1.04
CA ARG A 123 7.94 -8.04 -0.05
C ARG A 123 6.45 -7.80 -0.32
N PRO A 124 5.66 -7.43 0.70
CA PRO A 124 4.29 -7.00 0.50
C PRO A 124 4.21 -5.90 -0.55
N VAL A 125 3.32 -6.08 -1.51
CA VAL A 125 3.12 -5.14 -2.61
C VAL A 125 2.19 -4.04 -2.12
N ASN A 126 2.66 -2.79 -2.22
CA ASN A 126 1.93 -1.62 -1.75
C ASN A 126 1.01 -1.03 -2.81
N ALA A 127 0.18 -0.05 -2.40
CA ALA A 127 -0.85 0.52 -3.25
C ALA A 127 -0.27 1.26 -4.45
N GLY A 128 0.89 1.92 -4.28
CA GLY A 128 1.56 2.61 -5.37
C GLY A 128 2.03 1.65 -6.47
N GLN A 129 2.50 0.47 -6.11
CA GLN A 129 2.86 -0.58 -7.07
C GLN A 129 1.61 -1.13 -7.78
N GLY A 130 0.52 -1.38 -7.04
CA GLY A 130 -0.76 -1.77 -7.63
C GLY A 130 -1.30 -0.74 -8.62
N LYS A 131 -1.26 0.55 -8.25
CA LYS A 131 -1.65 1.67 -9.13
C LYS A 131 -0.83 1.70 -10.42
N ALA A 132 0.47 1.48 -10.35
CA ALA A 132 1.33 1.48 -11.53
C ALA A 132 0.98 0.37 -12.54
N LEU A 133 0.39 -0.73 -12.06
CA LEU A 133 -0.09 -1.84 -12.89
C LEU A 133 -1.53 -1.68 -13.35
N TRP A 134 -2.31 -0.78 -12.72
CA TRP A 134 -3.73 -0.59 -13.03
C TRP A 134 -4.02 -0.33 -14.52
N PRO A 135 -3.29 0.55 -15.24
CA PRO A 135 -3.55 0.80 -16.65
C PRO A 135 -3.36 -0.44 -17.54
N ILE A 136 -2.48 -1.35 -17.13
CA ILE A 136 -2.18 -2.60 -17.84
C ILE A 136 -3.27 -3.63 -17.54
N TRP A 137 -3.69 -3.70 -16.28
CA TRP A 137 -4.70 -4.63 -15.80
C TRP A 137 -6.05 -4.47 -16.50
N THR A 138 -6.42 -3.23 -16.85
CA THR A 138 -7.69 -2.90 -17.52
C THR A 138 -7.69 -3.19 -19.02
N GLN A 139 -6.56 -3.57 -19.61
CA GLN A 139 -6.47 -3.94 -21.04
C GLN A 139 -6.81 -5.42 -21.27
N ASP A 140 -7.06 -5.78 -22.53
CA ASP A 140 -7.21 -7.18 -22.93
C ASP A 140 -5.95 -7.99 -22.59
N GLY A 141 -6.13 -9.10 -21.87
CA GLY A 141 -5.02 -9.91 -21.33
C GLY A 141 -4.24 -9.21 -20.21
N GLY A 142 -4.82 -8.18 -19.57
CA GLY A 142 -4.15 -7.32 -18.60
C GLY A 142 -3.59 -8.06 -17.37
N HIS A 143 -4.19 -9.18 -16.98
CA HIS A 143 -3.69 -10.04 -15.90
C HIS A 143 -2.25 -10.52 -16.16
N ASP A 144 -2.04 -11.22 -17.29
CA ASP A 144 -0.75 -11.83 -17.61
C ASP A 144 0.31 -10.78 -17.90
N LYS A 145 -0.09 -9.70 -18.59
CA LYS A 145 0.77 -8.53 -18.85
C LYS A 145 1.23 -7.86 -17.56
N ALA A 146 0.35 -7.66 -16.58
CA ALA A 146 0.72 -7.05 -15.30
C ALA A 146 1.71 -7.92 -14.52
N VAL A 147 1.50 -9.25 -14.52
CA VAL A 147 2.44 -10.22 -13.92
C VAL A 147 3.78 -10.21 -14.64
N GLU A 148 3.79 -10.17 -15.98
CA GLU A 148 4.99 -10.10 -16.79
C GLU A 148 5.81 -8.83 -16.49
N VAL A 149 5.18 -7.66 -16.51
CA VAL A 149 5.83 -6.38 -16.18
C VAL A 149 6.45 -6.45 -14.79
N PHE A 150 5.69 -6.95 -13.82
CA PHE A 150 6.19 -7.04 -12.45
C PHE A 150 7.41 -7.96 -12.35
N LYS A 151 7.39 -9.12 -13.01
CA LYS A 151 8.54 -10.05 -13.07
C LYS A 151 9.76 -9.41 -13.74
N GLN A 152 9.57 -8.78 -14.89
CA GLN A 152 10.63 -8.19 -15.69
C GLN A 152 11.20 -6.89 -15.08
N THR A 153 10.52 -6.28 -14.12
CA THR A 153 11.02 -5.08 -13.43
C THR A 153 12.28 -5.41 -12.62
N PRO A 154 13.46 -4.88 -12.99
CA PRO A 154 14.72 -5.22 -12.33
C PRO A 154 14.88 -4.52 -10.97
N GLY A 155 15.58 -5.18 -10.04
CA GLY A 155 15.94 -4.62 -8.75
C GLY A 155 14.73 -4.24 -7.88
N LYS A 156 14.79 -3.06 -7.24
CA LYS A 156 13.68 -2.57 -6.39
C LYS A 156 12.47 -2.23 -7.27
N LYS A 157 11.42 -3.04 -7.17
CA LYS A 157 10.14 -2.92 -7.90
C LYS A 157 9.30 -1.71 -7.45
N SER A 158 9.86 -0.51 -7.45
CA SER A 158 9.13 0.73 -7.17
C SER A 158 8.07 0.98 -8.23
N ALA A 159 7.02 1.75 -7.91
CA ALA A 159 5.99 2.15 -8.87
C ALA A 159 6.60 2.76 -10.15
N ALA A 160 7.60 3.64 -10.00
CA ALA A 160 8.30 4.25 -11.14
C ALA A 160 9.16 3.26 -11.95
N ALA A 161 9.66 2.17 -11.34
CA ALA A 161 10.35 1.12 -12.07
C ALA A 161 9.36 0.27 -12.87
N ILE A 162 8.23 -0.09 -12.24
CA ILE A 162 7.13 -0.83 -12.88
C ILE A 162 6.61 -0.08 -14.10
N THR A 163 6.30 1.22 -13.96
CA THR A 163 5.82 2.04 -15.10
C THR A 163 6.85 2.11 -16.22
N ARG A 164 8.15 2.25 -15.91
CA ARG A 164 9.20 2.26 -16.94
C ARG A 164 9.30 0.92 -17.67
N THR A 165 9.19 -0.20 -16.95
CA THR A 165 9.17 -1.53 -17.57
C THR A 165 7.93 -1.72 -18.43
N ALA A 166 6.77 -1.25 -17.97
CA ALA A 166 5.53 -1.32 -18.74
C ALA A 166 5.60 -0.55 -20.07
N VAL A 167 6.18 0.65 -20.05
CA VAL A 167 6.45 1.44 -21.26
C VAL A 167 7.45 0.73 -22.17
N ALA A 168 8.55 0.19 -21.61
CA ALA A 168 9.55 -0.54 -22.39
C ALA A 168 8.99 -1.80 -23.08
N LEU A 169 7.96 -2.43 -22.48
CA LEU A 169 7.24 -3.57 -23.05
C LEU A 169 6.10 -3.17 -24.00
N GLY A 170 5.83 -1.87 -24.16
CA GLY A 170 4.77 -1.37 -25.04
C GLY A 170 3.35 -1.61 -24.51
N TYR A 171 3.17 -1.79 -23.20
CA TYR A 171 1.84 -1.94 -22.60
C TYR A 171 1.24 -0.61 -22.14
N ILE A 172 2.05 0.43 -22.00
CA ILE A 172 1.59 1.78 -21.69
C ILE A 172 2.24 2.71 -22.71
N ASP A 173 1.44 3.56 -23.34
CA ASP A 173 1.94 4.57 -24.25
C ASP A 173 2.79 5.59 -23.49
N GLU A 174 3.90 6.02 -24.07
CA GLU A 174 4.85 6.90 -23.39
C GLU A 174 4.24 8.27 -23.05
N GLU A 175 3.18 8.67 -23.75
CA GLU A 175 2.39 9.89 -23.51
C GLU A 175 1.56 9.83 -22.21
N THR A 176 1.32 8.65 -21.63
CA THR A 176 0.62 8.50 -20.33
C THR A 176 1.56 8.63 -19.13
N LYS A 177 2.79 9.15 -19.31
CA LYS A 177 3.64 9.50 -18.16
C LYS A 177 2.89 10.56 -17.33
N PRO A 178 2.64 10.34 -16.03
CA PRO A 178 2.14 11.40 -15.16
C PRO A 178 3.22 12.48 -15.09
N GLN A 179 3.01 13.54 -15.88
CA GLN A 179 3.55 14.92 -15.88
C GLN A 179 4.74 15.25 -14.96
N LYS A 180 5.77 14.40 -14.88
CA LYS A 180 7.00 14.74 -14.15
C LYS A 180 7.81 15.80 -14.91
N GLU A 181 7.57 15.94 -16.21
CA GLU A 181 8.20 16.96 -17.06
C GLU A 181 7.52 18.33 -16.97
N ALA A 182 6.21 18.41 -16.66
CA ALA A 182 5.59 19.70 -16.36
C ALA A 182 6.13 20.30 -15.04
N ARG A 183 6.45 19.45 -14.05
CA ARG A 183 7.09 19.87 -12.80
C ARG A 183 8.53 20.38 -13.00
N ALA A 184 9.22 19.95 -14.06
CA ALA A 184 10.56 20.45 -14.41
C ALA A 184 10.51 21.74 -15.27
N ALA A 185 9.34 22.09 -15.81
CA ALA A 185 9.10 23.28 -16.62
C ALA A 185 8.32 24.37 -15.88
N ALA A 186 8.16 24.27 -14.56
CA ALA A 186 7.74 25.41 -13.77
C ALA A 186 8.81 26.53 -13.93
N PRO A 187 8.43 27.75 -14.35
CA PRO A 187 9.38 28.85 -14.47
C PRO A 187 10.14 28.99 -13.14
N PRO A 188 11.47 29.14 -13.13
CA PRO A 188 12.25 29.24 -11.89
C PRO A 188 11.67 30.25 -10.90
N ALA A 189 11.05 31.31 -11.42
CA ALA A 189 10.37 32.35 -10.65
C ALA A 189 9.19 31.85 -9.79
N VAL A 190 8.45 30.83 -10.23
CA VAL A 190 7.29 30.28 -9.47
C VAL A 190 7.77 29.45 -8.30
N LEU A 191 8.77 28.58 -8.51
CA LEU A 191 9.37 27.77 -7.46
C LEU A 191 10.13 28.63 -6.44
N SER A 192 10.77 29.71 -6.88
CA SER A 192 11.41 30.69 -5.98
C SER A 192 10.38 31.40 -5.09
N ARG A 193 9.27 31.89 -5.66
CA ARG A 193 8.21 32.55 -4.87
C ARG A 193 7.51 31.61 -3.92
N PHE A 194 7.29 30.36 -4.33
CA PHE A 194 6.71 29.34 -3.46
C PHE A 194 7.66 28.95 -2.33
N ARG A 195 8.98 28.88 -2.58
CA ARG A 195 9.98 28.68 -1.52
C ARG A 195 10.06 29.87 -0.58
N GLU A 196 10.11 31.10 -1.09
CA GLU A 196 10.11 32.30 -0.23
C GLU A 196 8.85 32.34 0.66
N PHE A 197 7.69 31.98 0.11
CA PHE A 197 6.45 31.87 0.89
C PHE A 197 6.50 30.72 1.91
N ALA A 198 6.96 29.53 1.50
CA ALA A 198 7.09 28.37 2.38
C ALA A 198 8.11 28.60 3.49
N ASP A 199 9.21 29.28 3.21
CA ASP A 199 10.23 29.69 4.17
C ASP A 199 9.65 30.75 5.12
N LEU A 200 8.88 31.73 4.63
CA LEU A 200 8.15 32.68 5.49
C LEU A 200 7.14 32.00 6.43
N VAL A 201 6.44 30.97 5.95
CA VAL A 201 5.48 30.17 6.73
C VAL A 201 6.19 29.20 7.68
N SER A 202 7.38 28.71 7.32
CA SER A 202 8.19 27.78 8.12
C SER A 202 9.05 28.50 9.17
N GLU A 203 9.50 29.72 8.90
CA GLU A 203 10.28 30.57 9.81
C GLU A 203 9.37 31.39 10.75
N GLY A 204 8.11 31.62 10.37
CA GLY A 204 7.14 32.33 11.18
C GLY A 204 5.82 31.56 11.29
N ASP A 205 5.62 30.91 12.45
CA ASP A 205 4.39 30.27 12.93
C ASP A 205 3.15 30.91 12.27
N GLY A 206 2.40 30.17 11.43
CA GLY A 206 1.28 30.72 10.65
C GLY A 206 0.23 31.48 11.48
N LYS A 207 0.25 31.32 12.81
CA LYS A 207 -0.43 32.19 13.77
C LYS A 207 -0.03 33.67 13.68
N HIS A 208 1.23 34.01 13.42
CA HIS A 208 1.69 35.39 13.28
C HIS A 208 1.14 36.06 12.01
N LEU A 209 0.98 35.32 10.90
CA LEU A 209 0.29 35.83 9.72
C LEU A 209 -1.20 36.10 10.00
N ILE A 210 -1.83 35.22 10.78
CA ILE A 210 -3.23 35.40 11.21
C ILE A 210 -3.36 36.58 12.19
N GLU A 211 -2.46 36.73 13.15
CA GLU A 211 -2.46 37.86 14.10
C GLU A 211 -2.14 39.19 13.42
N ALA A 212 -1.21 39.22 12.45
CA ALA A 212 -0.93 40.40 11.63
C ALA A 212 -2.13 40.80 10.77
N ALA A 213 -2.83 39.83 10.17
CA ALA A 213 -4.05 40.09 9.41
C ALA A 213 -5.24 40.53 10.30
N LYS A 214 -5.26 40.17 11.59
CA LYS A 214 -6.22 40.70 12.57
C LYS A 214 -5.88 42.13 12.99
N ALA A 215 -4.60 42.43 13.15
CA ALA A 215 -4.11 43.75 13.56
C ALA A 215 -4.27 44.80 12.44
N ASP A 216 -4.13 44.39 11.18
CA ASP A 216 -4.39 45.20 10.00
C ASP A 216 -5.33 44.46 9.02
N PRO A 217 -6.65 44.64 9.16
CA PRO A 217 -7.65 44.00 8.31
C PRO A 217 -7.56 44.42 6.84
N ASP A 218 -7.04 45.62 6.55
CA ASP A 218 -6.94 46.14 5.20
C ASP A 218 -5.74 45.50 4.47
N TRP A 219 -4.63 45.25 5.17
CA TRP A 219 -3.52 44.43 4.66
C TRP A 219 -3.94 42.97 4.43
N GLY A 220 -4.67 42.38 5.39
CA GLY A 220 -5.19 41.01 5.27
C GLY A 220 -6.09 40.82 4.04
N LYS A 221 -6.98 41.79 3.78
CA LYS A 221 -7.89 41.76 2.63
C LYS A 221 -7.23 42.18 1.32
N GLY A 222 -6.32 43.14 1.36
CA GLY A 222 -5.73 43.77 0.17
C GLY A 222 -4.50 43.05 -0.38
N ALA A 223 -3.70 42.41 0.47
CA ALA A 223 -2.44 41.77 0.06
C ALA A 223 -2.45 40.26 0.34
N LEU A 224 -2.79 39.84 1.56
CA LEU A 224 -2.67 38.43 1.97
C LEU A 224 -3.70 37.52 1.28
N LEU A 225 -4.98 37.91 1.28
CA LEU A 225 -6.03 37.10 0.64
C LEU A 225 -5.83 36.91 -0.87
N PRO A 226 -5.48 37.94 -1.66
CA PRO A 226 -5.14 37.76 -3.08
C PRO A 226 -3.95 36.82 -3.29
N THR A 227 -2.89 36.93 -2.48
CA THR A 227 -1.72 36.04 -2.59
C THR A 227 -2.07 34.60 -2.24
N LEU A 228 -2.86 34.36 -1.19
CA LEU A 228 -3.32 33.02 -0.84
C LEU A 228 -4.27 32.45 -1.89
N ARG A 229 -5.21 33.25 -2.40
CA ARG A 229 -6.09 32.83 -3.50
C ARG A 229 -5.30 32.53 -4.77
N GLN A 230 -4.28 33.31 -5.07
CA GLN A 230 -3.40 33.04 -6.21
C GLN A 230 -2.59 31.76 -5.99
N ALA A 231 -2.08 31.52 -4.78
CA ALA A 231 -1.38 30.28 -4.44
C ALA A 231 -2.31 29.06 -4.55
N VAL A 232 -3.54 29.16 -4.02
CA VAL A 232 -4.56 28.11 -4.13
C VAL A 232 -4.96 27.89 -5.59
N TRP A 233 -5.23 28.95 -6.35
CA TRP A 233 -5.57 28.86 -7.77
C TRP A 233 -4.43 28.25 -8.59
N MET A 234 -3.17 28.60 -8.29
CA MET A 234 -2.01 27.98 -8.93
C MET A 234 -1.96 26.48 -8.62
N LEU A 235 -2.17 26.08 -7.37
CA LEU A 235 -2.25 24.67 -6.98
C LEU A 235 -3.43 23.99 -7.71
N GLU A 236 -4.63 24.55 -7.69
CA GLU A 236 -5.82 24.00 -8.37
C GLU A 236 -5.61 23.87 -9.88
N SER A 237 -5.01 24.87 -10.52
CA SER A 237 -4.70 24.84 -11.96
C SER A 237 -3.60 23.82 -12.32
N GLU A 238 -2.71 23.52 -11.37
CA GLU A 238 -1.60 22.56 -11.53
C GLU A 238 -2.05 21.12 -11.19
N PHE A 239 -3.10 20.95 -10.39
CA PHE A 239 -3.68 19.66 -10.02
C PHE A 239 -4.94 19.27 -10.81
N GLY A 240 -5.46 20.17 -11.66
CA GLY A 240 -6.66 19.95 -12.47
C GLY A 240 -7.94 19.97 -11.63
N ASP A 241 -9.08 20.34 -12.24
CA ASP A 241 -10.38 20.17 -11.59
C ASP A 241 -10.61 18.66 -11.40
N PRO A 242 -10.80 18.15 -10.16
CA PRO A 242 -11.09 16.73 -9.93
C PRO A 242 -12.40 16.27 -10.59
N SER A 243 -13.13 17.17 -11.25
CA SER A 243 -14.36 16.92 -12.00
C SER A 243 -14.14 16.54 -13.48
N ASP A 244 -12.93 16.70 -14.01
CA ASP A 244 -12.62 16.46 -15.45
C ASP A 244 -12.03 15.06 -15.73
N ASP A 245 -12.07 14.12 -14.76
CA ASP A 245 -11.73 12.68 -14.91
C ASP A 245 -12.95 11.76 -14.62
#